data_AF-A0A645HMI4-F1
#
_entry.id   AF-A0A645HMI4-F1
#
_cell.length_a   1.000
_cell.length_b   1.000
_cell.length_c   1.000
_cell.angle_alpha   90.00
_cell.angle_beta   90.00
_cell.angle_gamma   90.00
#
_symmetry.space_group_name_H-M   'P 1'
#
loop_
_entity.id
_entity.type
_entity.pdbx_description
1 polymer ?
#
loop_
_entity_poly.entity_id
_entity_poly.type
_entity_poly.pdbx_seq_one_letter_code
_entity_poly.pdbx_strand_id
1 'polypeptide(L)'
;MEPYENLANAIILQAVKDYRQALSYLKRHPHTQDLDSAEAMHDMRKRALRSMIIRKENERDEIEQFFRSGWFEALSNLNGEALLSKVRAMEVG
;
A
#
# COMPACT_ATOMS: atom_id res chain seq x y z
N MET A 1 1.95 -9.94 -28.73
CA MET A 1 1.55 -9.41 -27.42
C MET A 1 0.31 -8.56 -27.65
N GLU A 2 -0.78 -8.89 -26.97
CA GLU A 2 -2.03 -8.15 -27.08
C GLU A 2 -1.90 -6.79 -26.34
N PRO A 3 -2.25 -5.65 -26.95
CA PRO A 3 -2.06 -4.33 -26.35
C PRO A 3 -2.66 -4.15 -24.95
N TYR A 4 -3.79 -4.81 -24.67
CA TYR A 4 -4.48 -4.73 -23.38
C TYR A 4 -3.82 -5.55 -22.27
N GLU A 5 -3.16 -6.66 -22.62
CA GLU A 5 -2.41 -7.48 -21.68
C GLU A 5 -1.21 -6.70 -21.12
N ASN A 6 -0.51 -5.96 -21.99
CA ASN A 6 0.60 -5.10 -21.58
C ASN A 6 0.14 -4.01 -20.60
N LEU A 7 -1.03 -3.40 -20.85
CA LEU A 7 -1.59 -2.39 -19.97
C LEU A 7 -2.01 -2.99 -18.62
N ALA A 8 -2.70 -4.13 -18.62
CA ALA A 8 -3.10 -4.83 -17.39
C ALA A 8 -1.87 -5.19 -16.54
N ASN A 9 -0.85 -5.76 -17.17
CA ASN A 9 0.41 -6.08 -16.50
C ASN A 9 1.09 -4.83 -15.94
N ALA A 10 1.12 -3.72 -16.67
CA ALA A 10 1.71 -2.47 -16.20
C ALA A 10 0.98 -1.91 -14.96
N ILE A 11 -0.36 -1.96 -14.95
CA ILE A 11 -1.18 -1.54 -13.80
C ILE A 11 -0.87 -2.40 -12.57
N ILE A 12 -0.83 -3.72 -12.75
CA ILE A 12 -0.54 -4.66 -11.65
C ILE A 12 0.88 -4.46 -11.11
N LEU A 13 1.88 -4.33 -11.99
CA LEU A 13 3.26 -4.09 -11.59
C LEU A 13 3.42 -2.78 -10.83
N GLN A 14 2.74 -1.72 -11.26
CA GLN A 14 2.76 -0.43 -10.60
C GLN A 14 2.11 -0.51 -9.21
N ALA A 15 0.94 -1.16 -9.10
CA ALA A 15 0.27 -1.37 -7.82
C ALA A 15 1.16 -2.16 -6.83
N VAL A 16 1.85 -3.21 -7.29
CA VAL A 16 2.81 -3.94 -6.44
C VAL A 16 3.95 -3.04 -5.97
N LYS A 17 4.50 -2.20 -6.85
CA LYS A 17 5.59 -1.29 -6.51
C LYS A 17 5.16 -0.28 -5.44
N ASP A 18 3.99 0.33 -5.61
CA ASP A 18 3.46 1.31 -4.67
C ASP A 18 3.12 0.67 -3.32
N TYR A 19 2.58 -0.55 -3.35
CA TYR A 19 2.31 -1.33 -2.13
C TYR A 19 3.59 -1.60 -1.33
N ARG A 20 4.66 -2.03 -2.01
CA ARG A 20 5.96 -2.26 -1.36
C ARG A 20 6.51 -0.98 -0.74
N GLN A 21 6.40 0.16 -1.43
CA GLN A 21 6.85 1.45 -0.89
C GLN A 21 6.05 1.88 0.34
N ALA A 22 4.72 1.70 0.31
CA ALA A 22 3.86 1.97 1.46
C ALA A 22 4.22 1.08 2.66
N LEU A 23 4.36 -0.23 2.45
CA LEU A 23 4.77 -1.17 3.51
C LEU A 23 6.15 -0.83 4.09
N SER A 24 7.14 -0.54 3.24
CA SER A 24 8.48 -0.17 3.68
C SER A 24 8.49 1.13 4.50
N TYR A 25 7.67 2.11 4.10
CA TYR A 25 7.50 3.36 4.84
C TYR A 25 6.85 3.11 6.21
N LEU A 26 5.75 2.36 6.26
CA LEU A 26 5.01 2.06 7.48
C LEU A 26 5.81 1.17 8.45
N LYS A 27 6.68 0.28 7.94
CA LYS A 27 7.64 -0.50 8.77
C LYS A 27 8.60 0.41 9.52
N ARG A 28 9.09 1.47 8.88
CA ARG A 28 10.02 2.46 9.49
C ARG A 28 9.29 3.49 10.35
N HIS A 29 8.03 3.76 10.04
CA HIS A 29 7.22 4.79 10.67
C HIS A 29 5.88 4.21 11.10
N PRO A 30 5.87 3.35 12.15
CA PRO A 30 4.62 2.77 12.63
C PRO A 30 3.69 3.87 13.17
N HIS A 31 2.40 3.72 12.89
CA HIS A 31 1.38 4.58 13.49
C HIS A 31 1.30 4.24 14.98
N THR A 32 1.71 5.19 15.83
CA THR A 32 1.69 5.05 17.28
C THR A 32 0.69 6.02 17.89
N GLN A 33 0.08 5.64 19.01
CA GLN A 33 -0.89 6.49 19.70
C GLN A 33 -0.30 7.85 20.16
N ASP A 34 1.02 7.93 20.37
CA ASP A 34 1.70 9.21 20.66
C ASP A 34 1.48 10.23 19.53
N LEU A 35 1.42 9.79 18.28
CA LEU A 35 1.19 10.67 17.14
C LEU A 35 -0.24 11.19 17.08
N ASP A 36 -1.19 10.51 17.71
CA ASP A 36 -2.59 10.91 17.82
C ASP A 36 -2.88 11.81 19.02
N SER A 37 -1.89 12.03 19.89
CA SER A 37 -2.05 12.86 21.09
C SER A 37 -2.27 14.34 20.74
N ALA A 38 -2.98 15.06 21.61
CA ALA A 38 -3.20 16.50 21.45
C ALA A 38 -1.86 17.26 21.43
N GLU A 39 -0.91 16.84 22.26
CA GLU A 39 0.45 17.37 22.33
C GLU A 39 1.18 17.21 20.99
N ALA A 40 1.06 16.05 20.34
CA ALA A 40 1.67 15.81 19.04
C ALA A 40 1.05 16.64 17.91
N MET A 41 -0.22 17.02 18.02
CA MET A 41 -0.87 17.89 17.04
C MET A 41 -0.32 19.32 17.06
N HIS A 42 0.21 19.77 18.20
CA HIS A 42 0.84 21.09 18.32
C HIS A 42 2.29 21.12 17.81
N ASP A 43 2.97 19.97 17.71
CA ASP A 43 4.28 19.87 17.08
C ASP A 43 4.14 19.72 15.55
N MET A 44 4.67 20.70 14.80
CA MET A 44 4.55 20.71 13.34
C MET A 44 5.16 19.46 12.68
N ARG A 45 6.29 18.95 13.21
CA ARG A 45 6.98 17.78 12.65
C ARG A 45 6.20 16.51 12.92
N LYS A 46 5.71 16.31 14.15
CA LYS A 46 4.86 15.16 14.51
C LYS A 46 3.57 15.15 13.70
N ARG A 47 2.91 16.30 13.54
CA ARG A 47 1.71 16.43 12.70
C ARG A 47 1.96 16.10 11.23
N ALA A 48 3.09 16.56 10.67
CA ALA A 48 3.47 16.25 9.30
C ALA A 48 3.78 14.75 9.12
N LEU A 49 4.51 14.15 10.07
CA LEU A 49 4.78 12.71 10.08
C LEU A 49 3.48 11.90 10.14
N ARG A 50 2.57 12.24 11.06
CA ARG A 50 1.26 11.60 11.18
C ARG A 50 0.47 11.66 9.87
N SER A 51 0.42 12.84 9.24
CA SER A 51 -0.25 13.02 7.94
C SER A 51 0.33 12.10 6.87
N MET A 52 1.66 11.97 6.82
CA MET A 52 2.33 11.08 5.86
C MET A 52 2.06 9.60 6.14
N ILE A 53 2.05 9.19 7.42
CA ILE A 53 1.71 7.82 7.83
C ILE A 53 0.29 7.48 7.40
N ILE A 54 -0.69 8.32 7.73
CA ILE A 54 -2.10 8.10 7.34
C ILE A 54 -2.24 8.00 5.82
N ARG A 55 -1.54 8.85 5.07
CA ARG A 55 -1.55 8.77 3.60
C ARG A 55 -1.01 7.42 3.12
N LYS A 56 0.06 6.90 3.73
CA LYS A 56 0.64 5.59 3.36
C LYS A 56 -0.22 4.42 3.83
N GLU A 57 -0.95 4.54 4.93
CA GLU A 57 -1.97 3.56 5.34
C GLU A 57 -3.12 3.50 4.33
N ASN A 58 -3.64 4.66 3.93
CA ASN A 58 -4.68 4.72 2.91
C ASN A 58 -4.21 4.13 1.57
N GLU A 59 -3.00 4.47 1.12
CA GLU A 59 -2.41 3.92 -0.11
C GLU A 59 -2.25 2.39 -0.02
N ARG A 60 -1.81 1.86 1.12
CA ARG A 60 -1.76 0.41 1.38
C ARG A 60 -3.16 -0.19 1.25
N ASP A 61 -4.17 0.41 1.89
CA ASP A 61 -5.53 -0.13 1.97
C ASP A 61 -6.26 -0.09 0.62
N GLU A 62 -6.09 0.99 -0.15
CA GLU A 62 -6.61 1.11 -1.52
C GLU A 62 -6.02 0.05 -2.45
N ILE A 63 -4.72 -0.23 -2.33
CA ILE A 63 -4.08 -1.27 -3.14
C ILE A 63 -4.54 -2.67 -2.71
N GLU A 64 -4.71 -2.93 -1.42
CA GLU A 64 -5.30 -4.18 -0.94
C GLU A 64 -6.72 -4.38 -1.44
N GLN A 65 -7.53 -3.32 -1.44
CA GLN A 65 -8.87 -3.34 -1.99
C GLN A 65 -8.85 -3.63 -3.50
N PHE A 66 -7.93 -3.02 -4.25
CA PHE A 66 -7.75 -3.30 -5.68
C PHE A 66 -7.46 -4.79 -5.92
N PHE A 67 -6.49 -5.39 -5.24
CA PHE A 67 -6.15 -6.81 -5.41
C PHE A 67 -7.26 -7.77 -4.97
N ARG A 68 -8.14 -7.36 -4.05
CA ARG A 68 -9.32 -8.12 -3.62
C ARG A 68 -10.57 -7.85 -4.46
N SER A 69 -10.50 -6.92 -5.41
CA SER A 69 -11.67 -6.50 -6.19
C SER A 69 -11.91 -7.41 -7.40
N GLY A 70 -13.16 -7.45 -7.86
CA GLY A 70 -13.51 -8.10 -9.13
C GLY A 70 -12.87 -7.43 -10.35
N TRP A 71 -12.34 -6.20 -10.22
CA TRP A 71 -11.61 -5.55 -11.31
C TRP A 71 -10.23 -6.18 -11.53
N PHE A 72 -9.54 -6.58 -10.44
CA PHE A 72 -8.30 -7.34 -10.55
C PHE A 72 -8.54 -8.73 -11.15
N GLU A 73 -9.61 -9.41 -10.73
CA GLU A 73 -10.02 -10.71 -11.30
C GLU A 73 -10.32 -10.61 -12.81
N ALA A 74 -10.94 -9.52 -13.26
CA ALA A 74 -11.17 -9.27 -14.68
C ALA A 74 -9.89 -8.99 -15.48
N LEU A 75 -8.86 -8.43 -14.85
CA LEU A 75 -7.57 -8.11 -15.47
C LEU A 75 -6.57 -9.28 -15.44
N SER A 76 -6.79 -10.27 -14.57
CA SER A 76 -5.81 -11.33 -14.31
C SER A 76 -6.44 -12.60 -13.74
N ASN A 77 -5.94 -13.75 -14.17
CA ASN A 77 -6.29 -15.06 -13.59
C ASN A 77 -5.51 -15.37 -12.30
N LEU A 78 -4.81 -14.38 -11.71
CA LEU A 78 -4.04 -14.55 -10.48
C LEU A 78 -4.93 -14.41 -9.24
N ASN A 79 -4.55 -15.08 -8.16
CA ASN A 79 -5.17 -14.88 -6.85
C ASN A 79 -4.54 -13.66 -6.15
N GLY A 80 -5.33 -12.60 -5.98
CA GLY A 80 -4.87 -11.33 -5.40
C GLY A 80 -4.41 -11.46 -3.94
N GLU A 81 -5.09 -12.26 -3.13
CA GLU A 81 -4.71 -12.45 -1.72
C GLU A 81 -3.38 -13.22 -1.59
N ALA A 82 -3.15 -14.21 -2.46
CA ALA A 82 -1.88 -14.92 -2.52
C ALA A 82 -0.73 -14.00 -2.95
N LEU A 83 -0.99 -13.06 -3.86
CA LEU A 83 -0.02 -12.06 -4.30
C LEU A 83 0.32 -11.07 -3.17
N LEU A 84 -0.69 -10.50 -2.50
CA LEU A 84 -0.51 -9.65 -1.32
C LEU A 84 0.32 -10.34 -0.23
N SER A 85 0.00 -11.60 0.06
CA SER A 85 0.70 -12.40 1.08
C SER A 85 2.18 -12.56 0.74
N LYS A 86 2.51 -12.86 -0.52
CA LYS A 86 3.90 -12.97 -0.99
C LYS A 86 4.65 -11.65 -0.89
N VAL A 87 4.03 -10.53 -1.30
CA VAL A 87 4.67 -9.21 -1.25
C VAL A 87 4.97 -8.81 0.19
N ARG A 88 4.01 -9.01 1.12
CA ARG A 88 4.22 -8.78 2.56
C ARG A 88 5.39 -9.61 3.09
N ALA A 89 5.45 -10.90 2.76
CA ALA A 89 6.52 -11.78 3.21
C ALA A 89 7.92 -11.32 2.72
N MET A 90 8.01 -10.72 1.52
CA MET A 90 9.27 -10.18 0.99
C MET A 90 9.72 -8.90 1.71
N GLU A 91 8.79 -8.07 2.17
CA GLU A 91 9.11 -6.81 2.89
C GLU A 91 9.34 -7.03 4.40
N VAL A 92 8.91 -8.18 4.93
CA VAL A 92 9.15 -8.60 6.33
C VAL A 92 10.55 -9.21 6.54
N GLY A 93 11.28 -9.49 5.47
CA GLY A 93 12.72 -9.83 5.51
C GLY A 93 13.64 -8.69 5.93
#